data_AF-A0A3P1MNB3-F1
#
_entry.id   AF-A0A3P1MNB3-F1
#
_cell.length_a   1.000
_cell.length_b   1.000
_cell.length_c   1.000
_cell.angle_alpha   90.00
_cell.angle_beta   90.00
_cell.angle_gamma   90.00
#
_symmetry.space_group_name_H-M   'P 1'
#
loop_
_entity.id
_entity.type
_entity.pdbx_description
1 polymer ?
#
loop_
_entity_poly.entity_id
_entity_poly.type
_entity_poly.pdbx_seq_one_letter_code
_entity_poly.pdbx_strand_id
1 'polypeptide(L)' 'DAKKFEEFKRKNESQLALDGGDNLAYIATSMVNLRLAQERYPDVQFHQTREH' A
#
# COMPACT_ATOMS: atom_id res chain seq x y z
N ASP A 1 -6.99 -2.29 13.63
CA ASP A 1 -6.17 -2.92 12.57
C ASP A 1 -6.92 -3.12 11.27
N ALA A 2 -7.84 -4.10 11.16
CA ALA A 2 -8.56 -4.37 9.90
C ALA A 2 -9.29 -3.16 9.32
N LYS A 3 -10.01 -2.37 10.14
CA LYS A 3 -10.73 -1.17 9.66
C LYS A 3 -9.81 -0.10 9.05
N LYS A 4 -8.59 0.06 9.58
CA LYS A 4 -7.62 1.04 9.06
C LYS A 4 -7.05 0.57 7.73
N PHE A 5 -6.78 -0.73 7.60
CA PHE A 5 -6.33 -1.32 6.35
C PHE A 5 -7.42 -1.30 5.27
N GLU A 6 -8.68 -1.57 5.62
CA GLU A 6 -9.81 -1.42 4.69
C GLU A 6 -9.99 0.03 4.23
N GLU A 7 -9.83 1.00 5.13
CA GLU A 7 -9.86 2.42 4.75
C GLU A 7 -8.72 2.78 3.79
N PHE A 8 -7.50 2.33 4.09
CA PHE A 8 -6.35 2.49 3.20
C PHE A 8 -6.65 1.91 1.81
N LYS A 9 -7.17 0.67 1.74
CA LYS A 9 -7.53 0.02 0.47
C LYS A 9 -8.55 0.84 -0.31
N ARG A 10 -9.63 1.27 0.36
CA ARG A 10 -10.70 2.04 -0.27
C ARG A 10 -10.23 3.41 -0.77
N LYS A 11 -9.35 4.09 -0.03
CA LYS A 11 -8.86 5.43 -0.37
C LYS A 11 -7.76 5.42 -1.43
N ASN A 12 -7.05 4.30 -1.59
CA ASN A 12 -5.93 4.15 -2.51
C ASN A 12 -6.19 3.09 -3.57
N GLU A 13 -7.43 2.70 -3.81
CA GLU A 13 -7.82 1.64 -4.75
C GLU A 13 -7.18 1.81 -6.13
N SER A 14 -7.09 3.04 -6.65
CA SER A 14 -6.45 3.35 -7.93
C SER A 14 -4.93 3.14 -7.96
N GLN A 15 -4.29 3.06 -6.80
CA GLN A 15 -2.85 2.84 -6.62
C GLN A 15 -2.57 1.44 -6.05
N LEU A 16 -3.56 0.53 -6.06
CA LEU A 16 -3.42 -0.83 -5.57
C LEU A 16 -3.58 -1.83 -6.71
N ALA A 17 -2.73 -2.84 -6.71
CA ALA A 17 -2.77 -3.95 -7.65
C ALA A 17 -2.44 -5.26 -6.92
N LEU A 18 -2.80 -6.38 -7.54
CA LEU A 18 -2.31 -7.70 -7.13
C LEU A 18 -1.09 -8.06 -7.97
N ASP A 19 -0.04 -8.56 -7.32
CA ASP A 19 1.11 -9.13 -8.03
C ASP A 19 0.82 -10.56 -8.53
N GLY A 20 1.78 -11.18 -9.22
CA GLY A 20 1.61 -12.53 -9.76
C GLY A 20 1.44 -13.65 -8.71
N GLY A 21 1.55 -13.33 -7.42
CA GLY A 21 1.30 -14.24 -6.30
C GLY A 21 0.10 -13.82 -5.44
N ASP A 22 -0.83 -13.05 -5.99
CA ASP A 22 -2.03 -12.54 -5.31
C ASP A 22 -1.72 -11.64 -4.08
N ASN A 23 -0.53 -11.04 -4.03
CA ASN A 23 -0.17 -10.12 -2.95
C ASN A 23 -0.58 -8.69 -3.30
N LEU A 24 -1.10 -7.97 -2.32
CA LEU A 24 -1.47 -6.56 -2.49
C LEU A 24 -0.22 -5.68 -2.60
N ALA A 25 -0.04 -5.06 -3.75
CA ALA A 25 1.06 -4.15 -4.04
C ALA A 25 0.55 -2.71 -4.22
N TYR A 26 1.27 -1.75 -3.64
CA TYR A 26 1.01 -0.32 -3.84
C TYR A 26 1.86 0.22 -4.99
N ILE A 27 1.20 0.71 -6.04
CA ILE A 27 1.79 1.25 -7.25
C ILE A 27 1.95 2.77 -7.11
N ALA A 28 3.05 3.18 -6.49
CA ALA A 28 3.38 4.59 -6.33
C ALA A 28 3.79 5.22 -7.66
N THR A 29 3.20 6.38 -8.00
CA THR A 29 3.59 7.15 -9.19
C THR A 29 4.91 7.90 -9.03
N SER A 30 5.35 8.11 -7.79
CA SER A 30 6.66 8.69 -7.44
C SER A 30 7.04 8.31 -6.00
N MET A 31 8.32 8.46 -5.66
CA MET A 31 8.79 8.24 -4.28
C MET A 31 8.15 9.20 -3.27
N VAL A 32 7.85 10.44 -3.68
CA VAL A 32 7.16 11.41 -2.81
C VAL A 32 5.76 10.95 -2.48
N ASN A 33 5.02 10.42 -3.47
CA ASN A 33 3.69 9.87 -3.25
C ASN A 33 3.72 8.68 -2.26
N LEU A 34 4.71 7.78 -2.39
CA LEU A 34 4.89 6.69 -1.44
C LEU A 34 5.13 7.21 -0.01
N ARG A 35 6.00 8.21 0.16
CA ARG A 35 6.27 8.80 1.47
C ARG A 35 5.02 9.42 2.09
N LEU A 36 4.23 10.16 1.31
CA LEU A 36 2.96 10.74 1.78
C LEU A 36 1.95 9.67 2.18
N ALA A 37 1.90 8.55 1.46
CA ALA A 37 1.04 7.42 1.83
C ALA A 37 1.48 6.78 3.16
N GLN A 38 2.79 6.60 3.37
CA GLN A 38 3.36 6.11 4.62
C GLN A 38 3.05 7.04 5.80
N GLU A 39 3.18 8.36 5.62
CA GLU A 39 2.87 9.36 6.65
C GLU A 39 1.37 9.42 6.97
N ARG A 40 0.51 9.30 5.95
CA ARG A 40 -0.95 9.33 6.12
C ARG A 40 -1.50 8.06 6.78
N TYR A 41 -0.85 6.93 6.54
CA TYR A 41 -1.27 5.62 7.04
C TYR A 41 -0.13 4.94 7.81
N PRO A 42 0.26 5.48 9.00
CA PRO A 42 1.40 4.97 9.76
C PRO A 42 1.18 3.56 10.32
N ASP A 43 -0.08 3.12 10.41
CA ASP A 43 -0.46 1.77 10.82
C ASP A 43 -0.31 0.74 9.68
N VAL A 44 -0.08 1.18 8.44
CA VAL A 44 0.08 0.30 7.27
C VAL A 44 1.57 0.15 6.98
N GLN A 45 2.04 -1.10 6.95
CA GLN A 45 3.43 -1.41 6.65
C GLN A 45 3.64 -1.56 5.15
N PHE A 46 4.63 -0.85 4.63
CA PHE A 46 5.05 -0.94 3.23
C PHE A 46 6.40 -1.65 3.16
N HIS A 47 6.42 -2.84 2.60
CA HIS A 47 7.64 -3.63 2.42
C HIS A 47 8.24 -3.38 1.04
N GLN A 48 9.54 -3.12 0.98
CA GLN A 48 10.26 -2.92 -0.29
C GLN A 48 10.62 -4.25 -0.97
N THR A 49 10.77 -5.30 -0.17
CA THR A 49 11.10 -6.66 -0.60
C THR A 49 10.09 -7.64 -0.01
N ARG A 50 9.86 -8.75 -0.71
CA ARG A 50 9.08 -9.88 -0.19
C ARG A 50 9.93 -11.14 -0.13
N GLU A 51 9.58 -12.05 0.77
CA GLU A 51 10.05 -13.44 0.71
C GLU A 51 9.39 -14.14 -0.49
N HIS A 52 10.14 -15.02 -1.15
CA HIS A 52 9.78 -15.61 -2.45
C HIS A 52 8.92 -16.86 -2.34
#